data_AF-A0A6G3XMU2-F1
#
_entry.id   AF-A0A6G3XMU2-F1
#
_cell.length_a   1.000
_cell.length_b   1.000
_cell.length_c   1.000
_cell.angle_alpha   90.00
_cell.angle_beta   90.00
_cell.angle_gamma   90.00
#
_symmetry.space_group_name_H-M   'P 1'
#
loop_
_entity.id
_entity.type
_entity.pdbx_description
1 polymer ?
#
loop_
_entity_poly.entity_id
_entity_poly.type
_entity_poly.pdbx_seq_one_letter_code
_entity_poly.pdbx_strand_id
1 'polypeptide(L)'
;MRGDETRSDTSGDASGGAADGDGIRGAAAGTAAVPLSVLDLVTVGQGRTATQALRTSVDIAKLTESRGFHRFWVAEHHSMPGVA
;
A
#
# COMPACT_ATOMS: atom_id res chain seq x y z
N MET A 1 36.84 7.69 -39.66
CA MET A 1 36.75 8.77 -38.66
C MET A 1 35.61 8.40 -37.74
N ARG A 2 35.94 7.89 -36.55
CA ARG A 2 34.97 7.43 -35.54
C ARG A 2 34.32 8.66 -34.90
N GLY A 3 33.00 8.65 -34.77
CA GLY A 3 32.24 9.52 -33.89
C GLY A 3 31.43 8.62 -32.97
N ASP A 4 32.03 8.34 -31.82
CA ASP A 4 31.46 7.67 -30.66
C ASP A 4 30.87 8.75 -29.77
N GLU A 5 29.53 8.76 -29.61
CA GLU A 5 28.86 9.49 -28.54
C GLU A 5 27.77 8.59 -27.94
N THR A 6 28.27 7.72 -27.06
CA THR A 6 27.64 7.19 -25.85
C THR A 6 26.26 7.77 -25.50
N ARG A 7 25.22 6.95 -25.67
CA ARG A 7 23.94 7.13 -24.95
C ARG A 7 24.18 6.85 -23.46
N SER A 8 24.13 7.88 -22.64
CA SER A 8 24.10 7.76 -21.20
C SER A 8 22.77 7.16 -20.75
N ASP A 9 22.77 5.88 -20.39
CA ASP A 9 21.73 5.27 -19.57
C ASP A 9 21.80 5.90 -18.18
N THR A 10 20.84 6.76 -17.84
CA THR A 10 20.56 7.10 -16.44
C THR A 10 19.65 6.02 -15.87
N SER A 11 20.25 4.88 -15.54
CA SER A 11 19.76 3.98 -14.49
C SER A 11 19.82 4.77 -13.18
N GLY A 12 18.69 5.35 -12.80
CA GLY A 12 18.49 5.99 -11.51
C GLY A 12 18.68 4.97 -10.40
N ASP A 13 19.88 4.96 -9.84
CA ASP A 13 20.19 4.46 -8.52
C ASP A 13 19.24 5.12 -7.50
N ALA A 14 18.27 4.34 -7.01
CA ALA A 14 17.37 4.73 -5.93
C ALA A 14 17.94 4.35 -4.54
N SER A 15 19.25 4.45 -4.35
CA SER A 15 19.88 4.34 -3.04
C SER A 15 20.18 5.73 -2.46
N GLY A 16 19.36 6.15 -1.48
CA GLY A 16 19.69 7.32 -0.68
C GLY A 16 18.52 8.03 -0.02
N GLY A 17 18.14 7.55 1.17
CA GLY A 17 17.66 8.41 2.25
C GLY A 17 16.15 8.43 2.48
N ALA A 18 15.63 7.47 3.26
CA ALA A 18 14.29 7.57 3.85
C ALA A 18 14.36 7.29 5.35
N ALA A 19 14.95 8.22 6.08
CA ALA A 19 14.72 8.36 7.51
C ALA A 19 14.43 9.84 7.81
N ASP A 20 13.37 10.37 7.20
CA ASP A 20 12.75 11.61 7.68
C ASP A 20 11.44 11.23 8.38
N GLY A 21 11.35 11.62 9.64
CA GLY A 21 10.49 11.04 10.67
C GLY A 21 9.03 11.46 10.60
N ASP A 22 8.35 11.23 9.47
CA ASP A 22 6.89 11.28 9.41
C ASP A 22 6.33 9.87 9.63
N GLY A 23 6.10 9.50 10.89
CA GLY A 23 5.53 8.20 11.26
C GLY A 23 4.18 7.91 10.60
N ILE A 24 3.52 8.93 10.03
CA ILE A 24 2.33 8.75 9.21
C ILE A 24 2.70 8.16 7.85
N ARG A 25 3.80 8.55 7.21
CA ARG A 25 4.06 8.21 5.81
C ARG A 25 4.44 6.75 5.57
N GLY A 26 4.95 5.99 6.55
CA GLY A 26 5.35 4.59 6.37
C GLY A 26 6.55 4.41 5.41
N ALA A 27 7.27 3.31 5.53
CA ALA A 27 8.41 3.01 4.65
C ALA A 27 7.93 2.36 3.34
N ALA A 28 8.28 2.94 2.19
CA ALA A 28 7.95 2.36 0.90
C ALA A 28 8.64 1.00 0.71
N ALA A 29 7.88 0.00 0.27
CA ALA A 29 8.35 -1.35 -0.01
C ALA A 29 7.83 -1.83 -1.38
N GLY A 30 8.47 -2.86 -1.93
CA GLY A 30 8.12 -3.45 -3.23
C GLY A 30 8.83 -2.82 -4.44
N THR A 31 8.44 -3.24 -5.65
CA THR A 31 9.10 -2.87 -6.92
C THR A 31 8.20 -2.05 -7.86
N ALA A 32 7.02 -1.63 -7.39
CA ALA A 32 6.13 -0.79 -8.19
C ALA A 32 6.76 0.60 -8.42
N ALA A 33 6.56 1.17 -9.60
CA ALA A 33 7.06 2.50 -9.94
C ALA A 33 6.54 3.61 -9.00
N VAL A 34 5.39 3.37 -8.34
CA VAL A 34 4.81 4.22 -7.31
C VAL A 34 4.36 3.34 -6.14
N PRO A 35 4.57 3.72 -4.86
CA PRO A 35 4.13 2.95 -3.71
C PRO A 35 2.61 2.72 -3.73
N LEU A 36 2.20 1.46 -3.54
CA LEU A 36 0.78 1.08 -3.49
C LEU A 36 0.31 0.95 -2.05
N SER A 37 -0.88 1.47 -1.74
CA SER A 37 -1.53 1.37 -0.43
C SER A 37 -2.95 0.83 -0.56
N VAL A 38 -3.55 0.39 0.55
CA VAL A 38 -4.94 -0.09 0.62
C VAL A 38 -5.77 0.81 1.52
N LEU A 39 -6.98 1.14 1.05
CA LEU A 39 -8.06 1.69 1.86
C LEU A 39 -9.15 0.61 1.97
N ASP A 40 -9.42 0.16 3.19
CA ASP A 40 -10.47 -0.80 3.49
C ASP A 40 -11.68 -0.10 4.13
N LEU A 41 -12.87 -0.38 3.58
CA LEU A 41 -14.15 0.10 4.10
C LEU A 41 -14.79 -0.90 5.08
N VAL A 42 -14.19 -2.08 5.25
CA VAL A 42 -14.69 -3.18 6.08
C VAL A 42 -16.11 -3.57 5.67
N THR A 43 -16.31 -3.78 4.38
CA THR A 43 -17.65 -4.05 3.81
C THR A 43 -18.24 -5.35 4.36
N VAL A 44 -19.49 -5.30 4.83
CA VAL A 44 -20.25 -6.47 5.25
C VAL A 44 -20.94 -7.08 4.04
N GLY A 45 -20.38 -8.18 3.54
CA GLY A 45 -20.95 -8.93 2.43
C GLY A 45 -22.34 -9.51 2.72
N GLN A 46 -23.09 -9.84 1.66
CA GLN A 46 -24.41 -10.45 1.80
C GLN A 46 -24.36 -11.75 2.62
N GLY A 47 -25.27 -11.89 3.58
CA GLY A 47 -25.32 -13.04 4.49
C GLY A 47 -24.15 -13.11 5.48
N ARG A 48 -23.34 -12.06 5.62
CA ARG A 48 -22.20 -12.00 6.56
C ARG A 48 -22.49 -11.05 7.72
N THR A 49 -21.72 -11.20 8.78
CA THR A 49 -21.79 -10.32 9.96
C THR A 49 -20.64 -9.32 9.98
N ALA A 50 -20.80 -8.23 10.73
CA ALA A 50 -19.74 -7.25 10.97
C ALA A 50 -18.46 -7.90 11.54
N THR A 51 -18.59 -8.84 12.48
CA THR A 51 -17.44 -9.60 13.01
C THR A 51 -16.69 -10.37 11.92
N GLN A 52 -17.40 -10.95 10.95
CA GLN A 52 -16.76 -11.64 9.84
C GLN A 52 -16.06 -10.66 8.88
N ALA A 53 -16.64 -9.48 8.65
CA ALA A 53 -16.02 -8.43 7.85
C ALA A 53 -14.73 -7.92 8.51
N LEU A 54 -14.76 -7.64 9.82
CA LEU A 54 -13.58 -7.24 10.59
C LEU A 54 -12.46 -8.30 10.58
N ARG A 55 -12.82 -9.59 10.73
CA ARG A 55 -11.84 -10.68 10.59
C ARG A 55 -11.22 -10.72 9.19
N THR A 56 -12.03 -10.51 8.16
CA THR A 56 -11.54 -10.45 6.77
C THR A 56 -10.59 -9.26 6.59
N SER A 57 -10.91 -8.10 7.15
CA SER A 57 -10.03 -6.91 7.13
C SER A 57 -8.66 -7.20 7.76
N VAL A 58 -8.61 -7.91 8.89
CA VAL A 58 -7.35 -8.35 9.52
C VAL A 58 -6.55 -9.27 8.61
N ASP A 59 -7.21 -10.21 7.92
CA ASP A 59 -6.54 -11.12 6.99
C ASP A 59 -5.99 -10.37 5.76
N ILE A 60 -6.74 -9.39 5.25
CA ILE A 60 -6.26 -8.51 4.16
C ILE A 60 -5.07 -7.68 4.63
N ALA A 61 -5.12 -7.07 5.82
CA ALA A 61 -4.02 -6.28 6.35
C ALA A 61 -2.71 -7.09 6.40
N LYS A 62 -2.75 -8.32 6.96
CA LYS A 62 -1.61 -9.24 6.97
C LYS A 62 -1.12 -9.60 5.57
N LEU A 63 -2.05 -9.85 4.64
CA LEU A 63 -1.69 -10.15 3.25
C LEU A 63 -0.99 -8.95 2.61
N THR A 64 -1.50 -7.73 2.79
CA THR A 64 -0.93 -6.51 2.21
C THR A 64 0.48 -6.23 2.76
N GLU A 65 0.70 -6.45 4.04
CA GLU A 65 2.03 -6.39 4.67
C GLU A 65 3.00 -7.36 3.98
N SER A 66 2.61 -8.64 3.85
CA SER A 66 3.46 -9.66 3.20
C SER A 66 3.78 -9.38 1.73
N ARG A 67 3.01 -8.52 1.07
CA ARG A 67 3.17 -8.15 -0.35
C ARG A 67 3.86 -6.80 -0.54
N GLY A 68 4.24 -6.12 0.55
CA GLY A 68 4.97 -4.86 0.48
C GLY A 68 4.10 -3.66 0.13
N PHE A 69 2.79 -3.70 0.41
CA PHE A 69 1.98 -2.48 0.36
C PHE A 69 2.48 -1.49 1.40
N HIS A 70 2.46 -0.22 1.02
CA HIS A 70 3.05 0.89 1.76
C HIS A 70 2.25 1.26 3.01
N ARG A 71 0.92 1.32 2.88
CA ARG A 71 0.00 1.66 3.98
C ARG A 71 -1.29 0.86 3.88
N PHE A 72 -1.91 0.67 5.03
CA PHE A 72 -3.26 0.13 5.16
C PHE A 72 -4.09 1.11 6.00
N TRP A 73 -5.17 1.62 5.42
CA TRP A 73 -6.10 2.53 6.08
C TRP A 73 -7.46 1.87 6.23
N VAL A 74 -8.14 2.21 7.31
CA VAL A 74 -9.51 1.79 7.58
C VAL A 74 -10.40 3.04 7.61
N ALA A 75 -11.50 3.00 6.88
CA ALA A 75 -12.50 4.07 6.93
C ALA A 75 -13.44 3.88 8.15
N GLU A 76 -13.84 5.00 8.75
CA GLU A 76 -14.82 5.03 9.84
C GLU A 76 -16.21 5.37 9.29
N HIS A 77 -17.23 4.62 9.70
CA HIS A 77 -18.60 4.81 9.25
C HIS A 77 -19.58 4.74 10.42
N HIS A 78 -20.60 5.59 10.40
CA HIS A 78 -21.64 5.63 11.42
C HIS A 78 -23.01 5.39 10.78
N SER A 79 -23.81 4.50 11.37
CA SER A 79 -25.19 4.24 10.96
C SER A 79 -25.36 3.88 9.48
N MET A 80 -24.38 3.19 8.89
CA MET A 80 -24.39 2.76 7.48
C MET A 80 -24.50 1.23 7.38
N PRO A 81 -25.69 0.68 7.05
CA PRO A 81 -25.85 -0.74 6.80
C PRO A 81 -24.98 -1.17 5.60
N GLY A 82 -24.05 -2.11 5.81
CA GLY A 82 -23.18 -2.66 4.75
C GLY A 82 -21.69 -2.39 4.91
N VAL A 83 -21.30 -1.62 5.94
CA VAL A 83 -19.91 -1.39 6.37
C VAL A 83 -19.82 -1.64 7.88
N ALA A 84 -18.66 -2.08 8.37
CA ALA A 84 -18.44 -2.52 9.75
C ALA A 84 -17.36 -1.72 10.49
#